data_AF-A0A644XFM5-F1
#
_entry.id   AF-A0A644XFM5-F1
#
_cell.length_a   1.000
_cell.length_b   1.000
_cell.length_c   1.000
_cell.angle_alpha   90.00
_cell.angle_beta   90.00
_cell.angle_gamma   90.00
#
_symmetry.space_group_name_H-M   'P 1'
#
loop_
_entity.id
_entity.type
_entity.pdbx_description
1 polymer ?
#
loop_
_entity_poly.entity_id
_entity_poly.type
_entity_poly.pdbx_seq_one_letter_code
_entity_poly.pdbx_strand_id
1 'polypeptide(L)'
;MNALCASFKESEAICFATPVYWWGVSAQLKLFIDRLYQLRMEDFKGKELYVIACGEDTLDGVQYRLIREQFEQICEYTGMKFAGYLPVCAGDDNPVSENENALHQARTLITKA
;
A
#
# COMPACT_ATOMS: atom_id res chain seq x y z
N MET A 1 -4.90 -3.46 17.76
CA MET A 1 -3.81 -2.76 17.06
C MET A 1 -2.42 -3.17 17.54
N ASN A 2 -2.17 -3.35 18.85
CA ASN A 2 -0.82 -3.73 19.34
C ASN A 2 -0.25 -5.00 18.70
N ALA A 3 -1.09 -6.03 18.48
CA ALA A 3 -0.69 -7.24 17.76
C ALA A 3 -0.22 -6.95 16.33
N LEU A 4 -0.88 -6.04 15.61
CA LEU A 4 -0.46 -5.64 14.26
C LEU A 4 0.86 -4.86 14.27
N CYS A 5 1.11 -4.05 15.31
CA CYS A 5 2.41 -3.39 15.47
C CYS A 5 3.52 -4.43 15.73
N ALA A 6 3.26 -5.48 16.51
CA ALA A 6 4.21 -6.57 16.70
C ALA A 6 4.49 -7.30 15.37
N SER A 7 3.44 -7.66 14.62
CA SER A 7 3.60 -8.27 13.30
C SER A 7 4.39 -7.37 12.33
N PHE A 8 4.12 -6.07 12.32
CA PHE A 8 4.88 -5.10 11.51
C PHE A 8 6.38 -5.14 11.82
N LYS A 9 6.75 -5.19 13.11
CA LYS A 9 8.15 -5.26 13.54
C LYS A 9 8.85 -6.53 13.06
N GLU A 10 8.15 -7.66 13.09
CA GLU A 10 8.69 -8.97 12.74
C GLU A 10 8.76 -9.20 11.22
N SER A 11 7.96 -8.48 10.42
CA SER A 11 7.93 -8.66 8.96
C SER A 11 9.10 -8.00 8.23
N GLU A 12 9.68 -8.69 7.25
CA GLU A 12 10.68 -8.09 6.35
C GLU A 12 10.04 -7.30 5.19
N ALA A 13 8.81 -7.68 4.81
CA ALA A 13 8.02 -7.03 3.79
C ALA A 13 6.58 -6.77 4.28
N ILE A 14 6.02 -5.64 3.87
CA ILE A 14 4.64 -5.23 4.18
C ILE A 14 3.93 -4.89 2.88
N CYS A 15 2.68 -5.35 2.72
CA CYS A 15 1.82 -4.95 1.63
C CYS A 15 0.57 -4.25 2.19
N PHE A 16 0.43 -2.96 1.93
CA PHE A 16 -0.81 -2.23 2.22
C PHE A 16 -1.76 -2.31 1.04
N ALA A 17 -2.87 -3.00 1.23
CA ALA A 17 -3.99 -3.00 0.27
C ALA A 17 -5.09 -2.09 0.78
N THR A 18 -5.55 -1.16 -0.06
CA THR A 18 -6.57 -0.17 0.33
C THR A 18 -7.51 0.15 -0.82
N PRO A 19 -8.81 0.34 -0.55
CA PRO A 19 -9.65 1.11 -1.44
C PRO A 19 -9.17 2.58 -1.45
N VAL A 20 -9.44 3.28 -2.55
CA VAL A 20 -9.26 4.72 -2.66
C VAL A 20 -10.53 5.42 -2.19
N TYR A 21 -10.43 6.19 -1.11
CA TYR A 21 -11.52 7.03 -0.61
C TYR A 21 -11.04 8.47 -0.49
N TRP A 22 -11.77 9.40 -1.14
CA TRP A 22 -11.46 10.83 -1.13
C TRP A 22 -9.99 11.14 -1.44
N TRP A 23 -9.48 10.59 -2.56
CA TRP A 23 -8.10 10.73 -3.03
C TRP A 23 -7.01 10.19 -2.07
N GLY A 24 -7.40 9.43 -1.05
CA GLY A 24 -6.50 8.84 -0.07
C GLY A 24 -6.81 7.38 0.24
N VAL A 25 -6.15 6.88 1.27
CA VAL A 25 -6.35 5.52 1.78
C VAL A 25 -7.58 5.42 2.68
N SER A 26 -8.03 4.20 2.95
CA SER A 26 -9.11 3.97 3.93
C SER A 26 -8.77 4.50 5.32
N ALA A 27 -9.78 4.95 6.06
CA ALA A 27 -9.60 5.44 7.42
C ALA A 27 -8.98 4.38 8.35
N GLN A 28 -9.31 3.11 8.14
CA GLN A 28 -8.76 1.97 8.88
C GLN A 28 -7.26 1.82 8.64
N LEU A 29 -6.82 1.91 7.37
CA LEU A 29 -5.39 1.86 7.06
C LEU A 29 -4.66 3.09 7.62
N LYS A 30 -5.23 4.29 7.46
CA LYS A 30 -4.63 5.52 8.03
C LYS A 30 -4.46 5.43 9.54
N LEU A 31 -5.47 4.91 10.25
CA LEU A 31 -5.39 4.69 11.70
C LEU A 31 -4.26 3.71 12.07
N PHE A 32 -4.05 2.65 11.27
CA PHE A 32 -2.93 1.73 11.50
C PHE A 32 -1.58 2.43 11.26
N ILE A 33 -1.43 3.16 10.16
CA ILE A 33 -0.21 3.93 9.85
C ILE A 33 0.12 4.90 11.00
N ASP A 34 -0.87 5.65 11.50
CA ASP A 34 -0.67 6.59 12.61
C ASP A 34 -0.22 5.88 13.90
N ARG A 35 -0.68 4.65 14.12
CA ARG A 35 -0.26 3.83 15.27
C ARG A 35 1.17 3.31 15.16
N LEU A 36 1.75 3.28 13.96
CA LEU A 36 3.17 2.94 13.78
C LEU A 36 4.09 4.05 14.29
N TYR A 37 3.61 5.28 14.50
CA TYR A 37 4.42 6.40 15.01
C TYR A 37 5.00 6.15 16.42
N GLN A 38 4.20 5.53 17.29
CA GLN A 38 4.53 4.22 17.85
C GLN A 38 5.99 3.81 18.10
N LEU A 39 6.56 3.30 17.02
CA LEU A 39 7.70 2.42 16.95
C LEU A 39 8.99 3.22 16.75
N ARG A 40 10.12 2.57 16.97
CA ARG A 40 11.42 3.22 16.73
C ARG A 40 11.77 3.14 15.25
N MET A 41 12.57 4.08 14.74
CA MET A 41 12.96 4.09 13.32
C MET A 41 13.69 2.82 12.89
N GLU A 42 14.44 2.19 13.79
CA GLU A 42 15.10 0.89 13.52
C GLU A 42 14.10 -0.23 13.25
N ASP A 43 12.88 -0.11 13.79
CA ASP A 43 11.81 -1.07 13.56
C ASP A 43 11.19 -0.92 12.15
N PHE A 44 11.61 0.05 11.33
CA PHE A 44 11.17 0.23 9.94
C PHE A 44 12.28 -0.03 8.92
N LYS A 45 13.51 0.37 9.26
CA LYS A 45 14.64 0.44 8.33
C LYS A 45 14.87 -0.87 7.57
N GLY A 46 15.03 -0.76 6.26
CA GLY A 46 15.36 -1.90 5.38
C GLY A 46 14.18 -2.78 4.98
N LYS A 47 12.98 -2.58 5.56
CA LYS A 47 11.78 -3.32 5.15
C LYS A 47 11.33 -2.93 3.73
N GLU A 48 10.78 -3.89 3.00
CA GLU A 48 10.18 -3.66 1.67
C GLU A 48 8.69 -3.30 1.83
N LEU A 49 8.27 -2.16 1.28
CA LEU A 49 6.87 -1.72 1.27
C LEU A 49 6.26 -1.87 -0.12
N TYR A 50 5.11 -2.55 -0.16
CA TYR A 50 4.25 -2.66 -1.33
C TYR A 50 2.91 -2.00 -1.05
N VAL A 51 2.31 -1.40 -2.08
CA VAL A 51 0.99 -0.77 -1.97
C VAL A 51 0.10 -1.20 -3.13
N ILE A 52 -1.12 -1.63 -2.82
CA ILE A 52 -2.18 -1.90 -3.79
C ILE A 52 -3.31 -0.92 -3.51
N ALA A 53 -3.63 -0.06 -4.47
CA ALA A 53 -4.68 0.95 -4.36
C ALA A 53 -5.77 0.69 -5.39
N CYS A 54 -6.98 0.37 -4.93
CA CYS A 54 -8.12 0.06 -5.79
C CYS A 54 -9.14 1.20 -5.75
N GLY A 55 -9.42 1.83 -6.89
CA GLY A 55 -10.40 2.91 -6.99
C GLY A 55 -11.18 2.84 -8.30
N GLU A 56 -12.30 3.55 -8.38
CA GLU A 56 -13.18 3.50 -9.55
C GLU A 56 -12.65 4.35 -10.72
N ASP A 57 -11.95 5.44 -10.41
CA ASP A 57 -11.47 6.40 -11.40
C ASP A 57 -10.26 5.87 -12.20
N THR A 58 -9.99 6.49 -13.35
CA THR A 58 -8.98 6.04 -14.32
C THR A 58 -7.57 6.14 -13.74
N LEU A 59 -6.64 5.29 -14.23
CA LEU A 59 -5.28 5.18 -13.66
C LEU A 59 -4.43 6.46 -13.77
N ASP A 60 -4.80 7.40 -14.64
CA ASP A 60 -4.20 8.73 -14.76
C ASP A 60 -4.79 9.76 -13.78
N GLY A 61 -5.83 9.38 -13.02
CA GLY A 61 -6.42 10.20 -11.97
C GLY A 61 -5.46 10.49 -10.81
N VAL A 62 -5.59 11.69 -10.25
CA VAL A 62 -4.63 12.26 -9.29
C VAL A 62 -4.47 11.46 -8.01
N GLN A 63 -5.50 10.73 -7.59
CA GLN A 63 -5.51 9.85 -6.41
C GLN A 63 -4.36 8.84 -6.41
N TYR A 64 -4.08 8.22 -7.57
CA TYR A 64 -3.07 7.17 -7.63
C TYR A 64 -1.66 7.76 -7.52
N ARG A 65 -1.45 8.97 -8.03
CA ARG A 65 -0.21 9.72 -7.81
C ARG A 65 -0.07 10.15 -6.35
N LEU A 66 -1.11 10.73 -5.76
CA LEU A 66 -1.07 11.19 -4.37
C LEU A 66 -0.78 10.06 -3.37
N ILE A 67 -1.44 8.90 -3.55
CA ILE A 67 -1.22 7.74 -2.69
C ILE A 67 0.22 7.20 -2.88
N ARG A 68 0.70 7.12 -4.12
CA ARG A 68 2.07 6.71 -4.41
C ARG A 68 3.09 7.61 -3.72
N GLU A 69 2.98 8.93 -3.95
CA GLU A 69 3.91 9.92 -3.40
C GLU A 69 3.85 9.93 -1.87
N GLN A 70 2.66 9.77 -1.26
CA GLN A 70 2.53 9.62 0.18
C GLN A 70 3.39 8.46 0.71
N PHE A 71 3.35 7.28 0.08
CA PHE A 71 4.11 6.13 0.54
C PHE A 71 5.59 6.19 0.17
N GLU A 72 5.96 6.79 -0.96
CA GLU A 72 7.36 7.10 -1.29
C GLU A 72 7.99 7.99 -0.20
N GLN A 73 7.28 9.03 0.24
CA GLN A 73 7.73 9.93 1.30
C GLN A 73 7.79 9.26 2.68
N ILE A 74 6.83 8.39 3.02
CA ILE A 74 6.89 7.59 4.25
C ILE A 74 8.12 6.67 4.22
N CYS A 75 8.38 5.99 3.09
CA CYS A 75 9.55 5.12 2.97
C CYS A 75 10.86 5.89 3.10
N GLU A 76 10.98 7.04 2.43
CA GLU A 76 12.15 7.92 2.52
C GLU A 76 12.42 8.34 3.97
N TYR A 77 11.38 8.80 4.68
CA TYR A 77 11.50 9.23 6.08
C TYR A 77 11.88 8.09 7.04
N THR A 78 11.34 6.89 6.82
CA THR A 78 11.52 5.74 7.73
C THR A 78 12.70 4.85 7.37
N GLY A 79 13.35 5.06 6.23
CA GLY A 79 14.41 4.20 5.72
C GLY A 79 13.91 2.83 5.20
N MET A 80 12.63 2.72 4.88
CA MET A 80 12.07 1.57 4.16
C MET A 80 12.36 1.69 2.67
N LYS A 81 12.26 0.57 1.94
CA LYS A 81 12.31 0.55 0.48
C LYS A 81 10.90 0.52 -0.08
N PHE A 82 10.53 1.52 -0.89
CA PHE A 82 9.30 1.46 -1.67
C PHE A 82 9.50 0.45 -2.82
N ALA A 83 9.03 -0.77 -2.61
CA ALA A 83 9.39 -1.94 -3.41
C ALA A 83 8.39 -2.23 -4.54
N GLY A 84 7.15 -1.76 -4.44
CA GLY A 84 6.18 -1.89 -5.52
C GLY A 84 4.88 -1.13 -5.27
N TYR A 85 4.23 -0.76 -6.37
CA TYR A 85 2.94 -0.08 -6.36
C TYR A 85 2.05 -0.61 -7.47
N LEU A 86 0.82 -0.99 -7.10
CA LEU A 86 -0.20 -1.48 -8.03
C LEU A 86 -1.48 -0.63 -7.87
N PRO A 87 -1.69 0.38 -8.73
CA PRO A 87 -2.98 1.04 -8.86
C PRO A 87 -3.93 0.17 -9.70
N VAL A 88 -5.17 0.05 -9.27
CA VAL A 88 -6.21 -0.74 -9.94
C VAL A 88 -7.46 0.11 -10.11
N CYS A 89 -7.88 0.28 -11.36
CA CYS A 89 -9.19 0.83 -11.70
C CYS A 89 -10.22 -0.30 -11.65
N ALA A 90 -11.14 -0.25 -10.68
CA ALA A 90 -12.24 -1.19 -10.54
C ALA A 90 -13.41 -0.55 -9.77
N GLY A 91 -14.62 -0.90 -10.21
CA GLY A 91 -15.92 -0.46 -9.69
C GLY A 91 -16.99 -1.49 -10.06
N ASP A 92 -18.25 -1.09 -10.00
CA ASP A 92 -19.38 -2.01 -10.20
C ASP A 92 -19.44 -2.56 -11.65
N ASP A 93 -19.12 -1.73 -12.64
CA ASP A 93 -19.13 -2.11 -14.07
C ASP A 93 -17.86 -2.85 -14.52
N ASN A 94 -16.82 -2.91 -13.67
CA ASN A 94 -15.54 -3.55 -13.95
C ASN A 94 -14.96 -4.15 -12.66
N PRO A 95 -15.59 -5.20 -12.10
CA PRO A 95 -15.18 -5.75 -10.81
C PRO A 95 -13.76 -6.31 -10.87
N VAL A 96 -12.97 -6.06 -9.83
CA VAL A 96 -11.56 -6.49 -9.77
C VAL A 96 -11.37 -8.00 -9.90
N SER A 97 -12.39 -8.80 -9.52
CA SER A 97 -12.38 -10.26 -9.66
C SER A 97 -12.37 -10.74 -11.11
N GLU A 98 -12.78 -9.89 -12.06
CA GLU A 98 -12.79 -10.18 -13.50
C GLU A 98 -11.62 -9.52 -14.23
N ASN A 99 -10.81 -8.72 -13.52
CA ASN A 99 -9.63 -8.07 -14.07
C ASN A 99 -8.41 -8.99 -13.98
N GLU A 100 -8.28 -9.91 -14.93
CA GLU A 100 -7.17 -10.88 -14.99
C GLU A 100 -5.79 -10.22 -15.01
N ASN A 101 -5.66 -9.04 -15.61
CA ASN A 101 -4.39 -8.31 -15.63
C ASN A 101 -4.00 -7.83 -14.23
N ALA A 102 -4.92 -7.18 -13.51
CA ALA A 102 -4.69 -6.73 -12.14
C ALA A 102 -4.42 -7.91 -11.20
N LEU A 103 -5.16 -9.01 -11.33
CA LEU A 103 -4.95 -10.24 -10.55
C LEU A 103 -3.58 -10.85 -10.83
N HIS A 104 -3.14 -10.88 -12.09
CA HIS A 104 -1.81 -11.35 -12.45
C HIS A 104 -0.70 -10.46 -11.87
N GLN A 105 -0.82 -9.14 -12.02
CA GLN A 105 0.13 -8.18 -11.44
C GLN A 105 0.20 -8.28 -9.92
N ALA A 106 -0.93 -8.45 -9.23
CA ALA A 106 -0.95 -8.63 -7.78
C ALA A 106 -0.23 -9.92 -7.34
N ARG A 107 -0.42 -11.03 -8.07
CA ARG A 107 0.26 -12.31 -7.80
C ARG A 107 1.77 -12.23 -8.00
N THR A 108 2.24 -11.39 -8.92
CA THR A 108 3.66 -11.25 -9.23
C THR A 108 4.35 -10.09 -8.51
N LEU A 109 3.60 -9.28 -7.75
CA LEU A 109 4.07 -8.03 -7.14
C LEU A 109 5.25 -8.23 -6.17
N ILE A 110 5.25 -9.30 -5.39
CA ILE A 110 6.26 -9.58 -4.35
C ILE A 110 7.33 -10.57 -4.83
N THR A 111 7.05 -11.37 -5.85
CA THR A 111 8.04 -12.26 -6.46
C THR A 111 9.09 -11.42 -7.19
N LYS A 112 10.27 -11.27 -6.56
CA LYS A 112 11.49 -10.81 -7.23
C LYS A 112 11.72 -11.68 -8.47
N ALA A 113 11.95 -11.04 -9.62
CA ALA A 113 12.60 -11.68 -10.76
C ALA A 113 14.03 -12.08 -10.39
#